data_AF-A0A7Y0RB26-F1
#
_entry.id   AF-A0A7Y0RB26-F1
#
_cell.length_a   1.000
_cell.length_b   1.000
_cell.length_c   1.000
_cell.angle_alpha   90.00
_cell.angle_beta   90.00
_cell.angle_gamma   90.00
#
_symmetry.space_group_name_H-M   'P 1'
#
loop_
_entity.id
_entity.type
_entity.pdbx_description
1 polymer ?
#
loop_
_entity_poly.entity_id
_entity_poly.type
_entity_poly.pdbx_seq_one_letter_code
_entity_poly.pdbx_strand_id
1 'polypeptide(L)'
;MSLSAVYQRLAVVIFLVFATCASADYYKWTDENGVTHFSDEPPGPDGKPVRPNGTTVIPMRENIRTQKRVEEIKNPKPVPSKMKPVAPRVIDSKTQWEEQQELREEKRQQVRCKNYEDRIAWIDSRLRAGGYSVGQGNRLREDRRELSKRRAWKCLRD
;
A
#
# COMPACT_ATOMS: atom_id res chain seq x y z
N MET A 1 19.86 -59.02 -24.99
CA MET A 1 19.07 -57.80 -24.80
C MET A 1 18.32 -57.54 -26.09
N SER A 2 16.99 -57.47 -26.08
CA SER A 2 16.21 -57.28 -27.31
C SER A 2 16.45 -55.90 -27.90
N LEU A 3 16.57 -55.82 -29.23
CA LEU A 3 16.72 -54.56 -29.97
C LEU A 3 15.63 -53.54 -29.58
N SER A 4 14.41 -54.01 -29.30
CA SER A 4 13.28 -53.19 -28.84
C SER A 4 13.54 -52.44 -27.53
N ALA A 5 14.21 -53.06 -26.55
CA ALA A 5 14.52 -52.44 -25.26
C ALA A 5 15.58 -51.35 -25.40
N VAL A 6 16.47 -51.47 -26.39
CA VAL A 6 17.50 -50.47 -26.70
C VAL A 6 16.87 -49.24 -27.34
N TYR A 7 15.96 -49.42 -28.31
CA TYR A 7 15.22 -48.31 -28.93
C TYR A 7 14.33 -47.57 -27.93
N GLN A 8 13.66 -48.29 -27.02
CA GLN A 8 12.84 -47.68 -25.99
C GLN A 8 13.66 -46.83 -25.00
N ARG A 9 14.84 -47.31 -24.59
CA ARG A 9 15.77 -46.54 -23.74
C ARG A 9 16.31 -45.31 -24.47
N LEU A 10 16.67 -45.45 -25.75
CA LEU A 10 17.09 -44.32 -26.59
C LEU A 10 16.00 -43.26 -26.73
N ALA A 11 14.76 -43.68 -26.99
CA ALA A 11 13.62 -42.75 -27.10
C ALA A 11 13.39 -41.96 -25.81
N VAL A 12 13.48 -42.61 -24.65
CA VAL A 12 13.33 -41.95 -23.33
C VAL A 12 14.46 -40.94 -23.09
N VAL A 13 15.71 -41.29 -23.42
CA VAL A 13 16.85 -40.37 -23.28
C VAL A 13 16.69 -39.16 -24.19
N ILE A 14 16.28 -39.37 -25.45
CA ILE A 14 16.03 -38.28 -26.40
C ILE A 14 14.93 -37.36 -25.88
N PHE A 15 13.84 -37.90 -25.35
CA PHE A 15 12.72 -37.12 -24.81
C PHE A 15 13.13 -36.27 -23.60
N LEU A 16 13.99 -36.80 -22.73
CA LEU A 16 14.52 -36.08 -21.56
C LEU A 16 15.44 -34.91 -21.95
N VAL A 17 16.20 -35.03 -23.04
CA VAL A 17 17.07 -33.94 -23.52
C VAL A 17 16.24 -32.73 -24.00
N PHE A 18 15.16 -32.98 -24.74
CA PHE A 18 14.29 -31.92 -25.26
C PHE A 18 13.44 -31.22 -24.19
N ALA A 19 13.28 -31.80 -23.00
CA ALA A 19 12.49 -31.22 -21.92
C ALA A 19 13.14 -30.00 -21.22
N THR A 20 14.40 -29.68 -21.53
CA THR A 20 15.19 -28.67 -20.79
C THR A 20 15.14 -27.24 -21.36
N CYS A 21 14.46 -26.99 -22.47
CA CYS A 21 14.56 -25.71 -23.21
C CYS A 21 13.52 -24.63 -22.85
N ALA A 22 12.90 -24.66 -21.67
CA ALA A 22 11.90 -23.64 -21.28
C ALA A 22 12.47 -22.65 -20.25
N SER A 23 13.28 -21.68 -20.71
CA SER A 23 13.62 -20.47 -19.95
C SER A 23 12.78 -19.30 -20.47
N ALA A 24 11.85 -18.80 -19.66
CA ALA A 24 11.10 -17.59 -19.97
C ALA A 24 11.77 -16.40 -19.28
N ASP A 25 12.39 -15.53 -20.07
CA ASP A 25 12.93 -14.26 -19.58
C ASP A 25 11.84 -13.19 -19.62
N TYR A 26 11.75 -12.39 -18.56
CA TYR A 26 10.76 -11.31 -18.45
C TYR A 26 11.46 -9.96 -18.43
N TYR A 27 11.03 -9.05 -19.30
CA TYR A 27 11.65 -7.74 -19.47
C TYR A 27 10.77 -6.64 -18.86
N LYS A 28 11.43 -5.69 -18.21
CA LYS A 28 10.82 -4.47 -17.69
C LYS A 28 11.57 -3.27 -18.24
N TRP A 29 10.85 -2.37 -18.90
CA TRP A 29 11.42 -1.11 -19.37
C TRP A 29 10.47 0.05 -19.13
N THR A 30 11.01 1.26 -19.21
CA THR A 30 10.25 2.50 -19.06
C THR A 30 10.42 3.29 -20.34
N ASP A 31 9.32 3.74 -20.92
CA ASP A 31 9.33 4.56 -22.14
C ASP A 31 9.66 6.03 -21.86
N GLU A 32 9.75 6.84 -22.92
CA GLU A 32 10.05 8.29 -22.83
C GLU A 32 9.02 9.07 -22.01
N ASN A 33 7.79 8.56 -21.92
CA ASN A 33 6.70 9.18 -21.16
C ASN A 33 6.71 8.74 -19.68
N GLY A 34 7.68 7.93 -19.26
CA GLY A 34 7.79 7.42 -17.91
C GLY A 34 6.85 6.26 -17.59
N VAL A 35 6.19 5.68 -18.59
CA VAL A 35 5.29 4.53 -18.40
C VAL A 35 6.11 3.25 -18.36
N THR A 36 5.86 2.43 -17.35
CA THR A 36 6.55 1.14 -17.17
C THR A 36 5.78 0.03 -17.88
N HIS A 37 6.48 -0.69 -18.75
CA HIS A 37 5.97 -1.82 -19.50
C HIS A 37 6.63 -3.12 -19.04
N PHE A 38 5.91 -4.21 -19.25
CA PHE A 38 6.34 -5.56 -18.92
C PHE A 38 5.99 -6.50 -20.06
N SER A 39 6.96 -7.25 -20.58
CA SER A 39 6.75 -8.18 -21.70
C SER A 39 7.73 -9.34 -21.67
N ASP A 40 7.38 -10.41 -22.37
CA ASP A 40 8.27 -11.54 -22.67
C ASP A 40 9.21 -11.21 -23.85
N GLU A 41 8.93 -10.12 -24.58
CA GLU A 41 9.77 -9.62 -25.67
C GLU A 41 10.76 -8.55 -25.17
N PRO A 42 12.01 -8.56 -25.65
CA PRO A 42 12.98 -7.53 -25.30
C PRO A 42 12.53 -6.15 -25.81
N PRO A 43 12.89 -5.05 -25.12
CA PRO A 43 12.64 -3.71 -25.62
C PRO A 43 13.36 -3.51 -26.96
N GLY A 44 12.83 -2.61 -27.81
CA GLY A 44 13.39 -2.28 -29.12
C GLY A 44 14.88 -1.84 -29.07
N PRO A 45 15.54 -1.72 -30.23
CA PRO A 45 16.99 -1.56 -30.35
C PRO A 45 17.59 -0.36 -29.61
N ASP A 46 16.79 0.66 -29.27
CA ASP A 46 17.23 1.85 -28.55
C ASP A 46 17.20 1.71 -27.01
N GLY A 47 16.79 0.54 -26.50
CA GLY A 47 16.72 0.25 -25.07
C GLY A 47 18.09 0.21 -24.41
N LYS A 48 18.36 1.14 -23.48
CA LYS A 48 19.60 1.14 -22.69
C LYS A 48 19.46 0.24 -21.46
N PRO A 49 20.39 -0.70 -21.20
CA PRO A 49 20.33 -1.54 -20.01
C PRO A 49 20.58 -0.69 -18.75
N VAL A 50 19.59 -0.66 -17.86
CA VAL A 50 19.72 -0.03 -16.55
C VAL A 50 20.01 -1.12 -15.53
N ARG A 51 21.15 -1.02 -14.84
CA ARG A 51 21.41 -1.83 -13.64
C ARG A 51 20.79 -1.09 -12.46
N PRO A 52 19.68 -1.57 -11.88
CA PRO A 52 19.15 -0.94 -10.69
C PRO A 52 20.22 -1.00 -9.60
N ASN A 53 20.44 0.13 -8.93
CA ASN A 53 21.23 0.12 -7.71
C ASN A 53 20.60 -0.90 -6.76
N GLY A 54 21.42 -1.78 -6.20
CA GLY A 54 20.94 -2.86 -5.34
C GLY A 54 19.99 -2.33 -4.26
N THR A 55 19.04 -3.17 -3.85
CA THR A 55 18.08 -2.84 -2.79
C THR A 55 18.81 -2.23 -1.61
N THR A 56 18.53 -0.95 -1.33
CA THR A 56 19.09 -0.30 -0.16
C THR A 56 18.38 -0.87 1.06
N VAL A 57 19.08 -1.73 1.80
CA VAL A 57 18.59 -2.24 3.08
C VAL A 57 18.70 -1.08 4.05
N ILE A 58 17.60 -0.35 4.27
CA ILE A 58 17.53 0.66 5.32
C ILE A 58 17.45 -0.10 6.64
N PRO A 59 18.49 -0.08 7.49
CA PRO A 59 18.45 -0.80 8.75
C PRO A 59 17.32 -0.20 9.61
N MET A 60 16.32 -1.02 9.94
CA MET A 60 15.15 -0.61 10.73
C MET A 60 15.54 0.09 12.05
N ARG A 61 16.71 -0.27 12.60
CA ARG A 61 17.30 0.31 13.82
C ARG A 61 17.60 1.81 13.71
N GLU A 62 17.88 2.33 12.52
CA GLU A 62 18.23 3.76 12.37
C GLU A 62 17.01 4.68 12.34
N ASN A 63 15.79 4.13 12.28
CA ASN A 63 14.55 4.90 12.31
C ASN A 63 14.14 5.39 13.73
N ILE A 64 14.97 5.13 14.75
CA ILE A 64 14.73 5.57 16.15
C ILE A 64 14.72 7.11 16.26
N ARG A 65 15.46 7.83 15.41
CA ARG A 65 15.44 9.32 15.42
C ARG A 65 14.08 9.86 15.00
N THR A 66 13.40 9.18 14.09
CA THR A 66 12.05 9.53 13.64
C THR A 66 11.02 9.22 14.72
N GLN A 67 11.17 8.11 15.44
CA GLN A 67 10.32 7.78 16.59
C GLN A 67 10.41 8.83 17.70
N LYS A 68 11.60 9.31 18.06
CA LYS A 68 11.76 10.35 19.09
C LYS A 68 11.04 11.66 18.73
N ARG A 69 11.08 12.08 17.46
CA ARG A 69 10.35 13.27 17.00
C ARG A 69 8.84 13.06 17.08
N VAL A 70 8.35 11.88 16.72
CA VAL A 70 6.92 11.54 16.85
C VAL A 70 6.48 11.46 18.31
N GLU A 71 7.32 10.92 19.20
CA GLU A 71 7.09 10.90 20.65
C GLU A 71 7.07 12.30 21.27
N GLU A 72 7.94 13.20 20.82
CA GLU A 72 7.99 14.59 21.26
C GLU A 72 6.77 15.39 20.79
N ILE A 73 6.27 15.14 19.58
CA ILE A 73 4.99 15.70 19.10
C ILE A 73 3.81 15.14 19.89
N LYS A 74 3.84 13.84 20.22
CA LYS A 74 2.75 13.16 20.96
C LYS A 74 2.74 13.54 22.45
N ASN A 75 3.90 13.81 23.04
CA ASN A 75 4.07 14.16 24.44
C ASN A 75 4.91 15.44 24.59
N PRO A 76 4.37 16.62 24.25
CA PRO A 76 5.08 17.88 24.47
C PRO A 76 5.36 18.03 25.97
N LYS A 77 6.63 18.19 26.34
CA LYS A 77 7.01 18.50 27.73
C LYS A 77 6.36 19.84 28.13
N PRO A 78 5.77 19.96 29.34
CA PRO A 78 5.24 21.22 29.80
C PRO A 78 6.39 22.21 29.96
N VAL A 79 6.47 23.18 29.04
CA VAL A 79 7.32 24.36 29.21
C VAL A 79 6.82 25.15 30.41
N PRO A 80 7.70 25.60 31.33
CA PRO A 80 7.29 26.44 32.45
C PRO A 80 6.76 27.77 31.90
N SER A 81 5.43 27.89 31.90
CA SER A 81 4.70 29.08 31.47
C SER A 81 5.02 30.23 32.42
N LYS A 82 6.02 31.04 32.07
CA LYS A 82 6.15 32.41 32.58
C LYS A 82 5.34 33.35 31.68
N MET A 83 4.05 33.09 31.58
CA MET A 83 3.13 33.96 30.84
C MET A 83 2.47 34.89 31.85
N LYS A 84 2.72 36.20 31.72
CA LYS A 84 2.01 37.24 32.48
C LYS A 84 0.50 37.03 32.31
N PRO A 85 -0.34 37.26 33.33
CA PRO A 85 -1.78 37.12 33.20
C PRO A 85 -2.25 38.10 32.12
N VAL A 86 -2.56 37.56 30.94
CA VAL A 86 -3.23 38.28 29.88
C VAL A 86 -4.65 38.53 30.41
N ALA A 87 -5.04 39.80 30.47
CA ALA A 87 -6.39 40.19 30.87
C ALA A 87 -7.43 39.35 30.12
N PRO A 88 -8.55 38.95 30.76
CA PRO A 88 -9.57 38.14 30.13
C PRO A 88 -10.04 38.84 28.86
N ARG A 89 -9.69 38.28 27.70
CA ARG A 89 -10.24 38.73 26.42
C ARG A 89 -11.74 38.54 26.52
N VAL A 90 -12.50 39.60 26.35
CA VAL A 90 -13.95 39.53 26.23
C VAL A 90 -14.23 38.68 24.99
N ILE A 91 -14.60 37.42 25.21
CA ILE A 91 -14.92 36.48 24.15
C ILE A 91 -16.23 36.98 23.55
N ASP A 92 -16.17 37.50 22.33
CA ASP A 92 -17.37 37.83 21.58
C ASP A 92 -18.18 36.54 21.41
N SER A 93 -19.42 36.56 21.91
CA SER A 93 -20.35 35.42 21.90
C SER A 93 -20.52 34.80 20.52
N LYS A 94 -20.33 35.60 19.46
CA LYS A 94 -20.36 35.16 18.07
C LYS A 94 -19.20 34.24 17.71
N THR A 95 -17.96 34.60 18.10
CA THR A 95 -16.75 33.80 17.85
C THR A 95 -16.82 32.45 18.58
N GLN A 96 -17.38 32.43 19.79
CA GLN A 96 -17.54 31.19 20.56
C GLN A 96 -18.54 30.21 19.92
N TRP A 97 -19.60 30.72 19.29
CA TRP A 97 -20.58 29.89 18.59
C TRP A 97 -20.00 29.30 17.30
N GLU A 98 -19.25 30.10 16.52
CA GLU A 98 -18.56 29.65 15.31
C GLU A 98 -17.52 28.55 15.63
N GLU A 99 -16.68 28.76 16.65
CA GLU A 99 -15.71 27.76 17.12
C GLU A 99 -16.38 26.45 17.58
N GLN A 100 -17.53 26.53 18.26
CA GLN A 100 -18.31 25.35 18.63
C GLN A 100 -18.90 24.62 17.43
N GLN A 101 -19.29 25.32 16.36
CA GLN A 101 -19.79 24.69 15.14
C GLN A 101 -18.66 23.96 14.41
N GLU A 102 -17.50 24.60 14.27
CA GLU A 102 -16.32 24.00 13.64
C GLU A 102 -15.89 22.71 14.37
N LEU A 103 -15.78 22.76 15.70
CA LEU A 103 -15.51 21.56 16.52
C LEU A 103 -16.55 20.45 16.35
N ARG A 104 -17.82 20.79 16.13
CA ARG A 104 -18.89 19.80 15.87
C ARG A 104 -18.74 19.19 14.49
N GLU A 105 -18.38 19.99 13.50
CA GLU A 105 -18.16 19.54 12.12
C GLU A 105 -16.93 18.63 12.03
N GLU A 106 -15.83 19.00 12.66
CA GLU A 106 -14.63 18.16 12.77
C GLU A 106 -14.96 16.81 13.42
N LYS A 107 -15.70 16.81 14.54
CA LYS A 107 -16.14 15.58 15.20
C LYS A 107 -17.00 14.72 14.28
N ARG A 108 -17.94 15.33 13.54
CA ARG A 108 -18.77 14.63 12.56
C ARG A 108 -17.93 14.02 11.44
N GLN A 109 -16.94 14.75 10.95
CA GLN A 109 -16.01 14.26 9.93
C GLN A 109 -15.17 13.10 10.47
N GLN A 110 -14.60 13.22 11.67
CA GLN A 110 -13.85 12.14 12.31
C GLN A 110 -14.69 10.87 12.48
N VAL A 111 -15.94 11.00 12.95
CA VAL A 111 -16.86 9.86 13.05
C VAL A 111 -17.13 9.24 11.68
N ARG A 112 -17.31 10.05 10.64
CA ARG A 112 -17.47 9.54 9.27
C ARG A 112 -16.23 8.79 8.79
N CYS A 113 -15.03 9.30 9.07
CA CYS A 113 -13.78 8.66 8.71
C CYS A 113 -13.57 7.33 9.44
N LYS A 114 -13.87 7.30 10.73
CA LYS A 114 -13.83 6.08 11.56
C LYS A 114 -14.80 5.01 11.05
N ASN A 115 -16.01 5.40 10.64
CA ASN A 115 -16.96 4.46 10.04
C ASN A 115 -16.42 3.79 8.76
N TYR A 116 -15.68 4.51 7.92
CA TYR A 116 -15.02 3.90 6.75
C TYR A 116 -13.94 2.90 7.18
N GLU A 117 -13.13 3.24 8.17
CA GLU A 117 -12.09 2.36 8.72
C GLU A 117 -12.69 1.06 9.27
N ASP A 118 -13.69 1.17 10.12
CA ASP A 118 -14.35 0.03 10.75
C ASP A 118 -14.98 -0.90 9.70
N ARG A 119 -15.59 -0.33 8.66
CA ARG A 119 -16.21 -1.11 7.59
C ARG A 119 -15.19 -1.80 6.69
N ILE A 120 -14.07 -1.15 6.38
CA ILE A 120 -12.96 -1.78 5.66
C ILE A 120 -12.36 -2.91 6.50
N ALA A 121 -12.16 -2.70 7.80
CA ALA A 121 -11.64 -3.70 8.72
C ALA A 121 -12.57 -4.93 8.82
N TRP A 122 -13.88 -4.71 8.83
CA TRP A 122 -14.87 -5.79 8.78
C TRP A 122 -14.82 -6.58 7.46
N ILE A 123 -14.67 -5.90 6.31
CA ILE A 123 -14.50 -6.61 5.02
C ILE A 123 -13.20 -7.43 5.05
N ASP A 124 -12.12 -6.87 5.57
CA ASP A 124 -10.83 -7.56 5.65
C ASP A 124 -10.89 -8.78 6.58
N SER A 125 -11.60 -8.71 7.70
CA SER A 125 -11.81 -9.88 8.57
C SER A 125 -12.66 -10.95 7.87
N ARG A 126 -13.73 -10.55 7.15
CA ARG A 126 -14.57 -11.47 6.38
C ARG A 126 -13.79 -12.16 5.27
N LEU A 127 -12.94 -11.44 4.55
CA LEU A 127 -12.09 -11.99 3.50
C LEU A 127 -11.06 -12.98 4.05
N ARG A 128 -10.50 -12.73 5.25
CA ARG A 128 -9.56 -13.65 5.92
C ARG A 128 -10.22 -14.91 6.48
N ALA A 129 -11.46 -14.81 6.95
CA ALA A 129 -12.18 -15.94 7.53
C ALA A 129 -12.45 -17.07 6.51
N GLY A 130 -12.51 -16.75 5.22
CA GLY A 130 -12.84 -17.72 4.18
C GLY A 130 -14.32 -18.14 4.20
N GLY A 131 -14.65 -19.26 3.56
CA GLY A 131 -16.01 -19.83 3.58
C GLY A 131 -17.07 -19.05 2.79
N TYR A 132 -16.67 -18.27 1.79
CA TYR A 132 -17.55 -17.54 0.89
C TYR A 132 -17.38 -18.00 -0.56
N SER A 133 -18.40 -17.81 -1.38
CA SER A 133 -18.30 -18.10 -2.82
C SER A 133 -17.42 -17.08 -3.53
N VAL A 134 -16.92 -17.43 -4.72
CA VAL A 134 -16.11 -16.53 -5.55
C VAL A 134 -16.84 -15.20 -5.83
N GLY A 135 -18.14 -15.27 -6.14
CA GLY A 135 -18.96 -14.08 -6.39
C GLY A 135 -19.09 -13.19 -5.16
N GLN A 136 -19.30 -13.77 -3.98
CA GLN A 136 -19.32 -13.01 -2.71
C GLN A 136 -17.95 -12.37 -2.42
N GLY A 137 -16.86 -13.11 -2.63
CA GLY A 137 -15.50 -12.60 -2.45
C GLY A 137 -15.18 -11.44 -3.39
N ASN A 138 -15.62 -11.51 -4.65
CA ASN A 138 -15.41 -10.43 -5.61
C ASN A 138 -16.15 -9.15 -5.21
N ARG A 139 -17.41 -9.27 -4.75
CA ARG A 139 -18.17 -8.13 -4.21
C ARG A 139 -17.48 -7.48 -3.01
N LEU A 140 -17.02 -8.29 -2.05
CA LEU A 140 -16.28 -7.78 -0.88
C LEU A 140 -15.01 -7.00 -1.29
N ARG A 141 -14.26 -7.50 -2.28
CA ARG A 141 -13.05 -6.81 -2.77
C ARG A 141 -13.39 -5.50 -3.49
N GLU A 142 -14.50 -5.45 -4.23
CA GLU A 142 -15.00 -4.24 -4.87
C GLU A 142 -15.43 -3.20 -3.83
N ASP A 143 -16.29 -3.58 -2.89
CA ASP A 143 -16.75 -2.73 -1.78
C ASP A 143 -15.57 -2.14 -1.00
N ARG A 144 -14.55 -2.96 -0.72
CA ARG A 144 -13.32 -2.52 -0.05
C ARG A 144 -12.59 -1.42 -0.84
N ARG A 145 -12.43 -1.60 -2.17
CA ARG A 145 -11.77 -0.60 -3.03
C ARG A 145 -12.58 0.69 -3.05
N GLU A 146 -13.90 0.60 -3.15
CA GLU A 146 -14.77 1.77 -3.15
C GLU A 146 -14.71 2.55 -1.83
N LEU A 147 -14.84 1.86 -0.69
CA LEU A 147 -14.73 2.48 0.62
C LEU A 147 -13.35 3.09 0.85
N SER A 148 -12.29 2.42 0.41
CA SER A 148 -10.92 2.94 0.49
C SER A 148 -10.77 4.23 -0.32
N LYS A 149 -11.32 4.27 -1.55
CA LYS A 149 -11.35 5.48 -2.39
C LYS A 149 -12.13 6.59 -1.69
N ARG A 150 -13.34 6.32 -1.21
CA ARG A 150 -14.19 7.31 -0.51
C ARG A 150 -13.49 7.88 0.73
N ARG A 151 -12.85 7.04 1.55
CA ARG A 151 -12.05 7.47 2.71
C ARG A 151 -10.89 8.35 2.29
N ALA A 152 -10.13 7.97 1.25
CA ALA A 152 -9.02 8.78 0.77
C ALA A 152 -9.47 10.19 0.35
N TRP A 153 -10.58 10.27 -0.41
CA TRP A 153 -11.12 11.55 -0.87
C TRP A 153 -11.73 12.42 0.23
N LYS A 154 -12.29 11.83 1.29
CA LYS A 154 -13.01 12.57 2.34
C LYS A 154 -12.21 12.81 3.63
N CYS A 155 -11.15 12.05 3.86
CA CYS A 155 -10.45 12.01 5.16
C CYS A 155 -8.94 12.21 5.07
N LEU A 156 -8.31 11.99 3.91
CA LEU A 156 -6.85 12.07 3.75
C LEU A 156 -6.41 13.18 2.80
N ARG A 157 -7.36 13.86 2.17
CA ARG A 157 -7.12 14.94 1.23
C ARG A 157 -7.54 16.23 1.94
N ASP A 158 -6.53 16.96 2.40
CA ASP A 158 -6.65 18.36 2.82
C ASP A 158 -6.74 19.25 1.58
#